data_AF-A0A6P7U6F6-F1
#
_entry.id   AF-A0A6P7U6F6-F1
#
_cell.length_a   1.000
_cell.length_b   1.000
_cell.length_c   1.000
_cell.angle_alpha   90.00
_cell.angle_beta   90.00
_cell.angle_gamma   90.00
#
_symmetry.space_group_name_H-M   'P 1'
#
loop_
_entity.id
_entity.type
_entity.pdbx_description
1 polymer ?
#
loop_
_entity_poly.entity_id
_entity_poly.type
_entity_poly.pdbx_seq_one_letter_code
_entity_poly.pdbx_strand_id
1 'polypeptide(L)'
;MFGNTPLHLAVNSSTEWTDGVKAIMNQSAVEVNPRNEDGQTPLHWACDQGYLHTVDLLLGHNGIDANVVDNDGDTPLHVAVQQRKYIVVCAMLKQDSVNLEIVNKEYRTPLLEAVSDGHLGIMQRLIARGTNVNVVEHGGNNCLHLALKRKNNFHSEVEHMTMLDQFCVELKLGNEERCSGVVVASYLAHHGANFYCKNKSGRTPLDLIEKENLKKMLKTLFSPHHGGGRRMDQALKGPIRCVFCEDEVATETFFPCKHLSLCKKCCPQKIPKRCPMCRQNITSKNSLEGPKSSKPEVQMLAEPPEAPTHGKFSKVSEPTSSTTKPVESPVLDEKFLQDVAQNLGGKWQQVGRELGIKTVRLEIIKNDNPLDTVEQSFQMLRRWFTTCDPETRTHRTLGEALEKFECFDALECLPHMM
;
A
#
# COMPACT_ATOMS: atom_id res chain seq x y z
N MET A 1 38.77 2.48 16.28
CA MET A 1 37.37 2.54 16.72
C MET A 1 36.63 3.20 15.59
N PHE A 2 35.69 2.51 14.93
CA PHE A 2 35.15 2.84 13.60
C PHE A 2 34.25 4.10 13.53
N GLY A 3 34.55 5.17 14.27
CA GLY A 3 33.70 6.36 14.40
C GLY A 3 32.35 6.16 15.12
N ASN A 4 31.96 4.92 15.44
CA ASN A 4 30.66 4.59 16.03
C ASN A 4 30.46 5.25 17.41
N THR A 5 29.39 6.02 17.54
CA THR A 5 28.95 6.62 18.81
C THR A 5 28.13 5.64 19.67
N PRO A 6 27.86 5.92 20.96
CA PRO A 6 26.97 5.08 21.77
C PRO A 6 25.59 4.85 21.15
N LEU A 7 25.06 5.84 20.41
CA LEU A 7 23.77 5.72 19.71
C LEU A 7 23.84 4.72 18.55
N HIS A 8 24.96 4.66 17.81
CA HIS A 8 25.18 3.59 16.81
C HIS A 8 25.17 2.20 17.48
N LEU A 9 25.96 2.04 18.55
CA LEU A 9 26.09 0.76 19.25
C LEU A 9 24.76 0.28 19.85
N ALA A 10 23.90 1.20 20.30
CA ALA A 10 22.57 0.87 20.79
C ALA A 10 21.57 0.45 19.69
N VAL A 11 21.80 0.84 18.43
CA VAL A 11 21.01 0.40 17.27
C VAL A 11 21.48 -0.94 16.73
N ASN A 12 22.78 -1.26 16.85
CA ASN A 12 23.38 -2.53 16.39
C ASN A 12 23.29 -3.69 17.41
N SER A 13 22.33 -3.63 18.34
CA SER A 13 22.03 -4.75 19.23
C SER A 13 21.31 -5.86 18.46
N SER A 14 21.53 -7.13 18.83
CA SER A 14 20.92 -8.29 18.13
C SER A 14 19.39 -8.39 18.27
N THR A 15 18.82 -7.69 19.24
CA THR A 15 17.40 -7.41 19.40
C THR A 15 17.18 -5.90 19.34
N GLU A 16 15.99 -5.46 18.94
CA GLU A 16 15.67 -4.03 18.80
C GLU A 16 15.63 -3.31 20.17
N TRP A 17 16.75 -2.74 20.61
CA TRP A 17 16.92 -2.18 21.97
C TRP A 17 16.40 -0.73 22.08
N THR A 18 15.10 -0.56 21.84
CA THR A 18 14.45 0.76 21.82
C THR A 18 14.64 1.57 23.10
N ASP A 19 14.74 0.93 24.26
CA ASP A 19 14.90 1.64 25.55
C ASP A 19 16.31 2.21 25.74
N GLY A 20 17.35 1.53 25.25
CA GLY A 20 18.71 2.07 25.23
C GLY A 20 18.82 3.28 24.29
N VAL A 21 18.23 3.15 23.10
CA VAL A 21 18.13 4.25 22.11
C VAL A 21 17.43 5.47 22.72
N LYS A 22 16.24 5.30 23.33
CA LYS A 22 15.52 6.37 24.05
C LYS A 22 16.37 6.99 25.17
N ALA A 23 17.01 6.15 26.01
CA ALA A 23 17.78 6.61 27.16
C ALA A 23 19.02 7.44 26.76
N ILE A 24 19.63 7.13 25.61
CA ILE A 24 20.71 7.91 25.03
C ILE A 24 20.16 9.23 24.45
N MET A 25 19.11 9.16 23.63
CA MET A 25 18.54 10.34 22.96
C MET A 25 17.90 11.40 23.89
N ASN A 26 17.58 11.01 25.13
CA ASN A 26 17.08 11.92 26.17
C ASN A 26 18.19 12.70 26.92
N GLN A 27 19.47 12.44 26.63
CA GLN A 27 20.58 13.17 27.25
C GLN A 27 20.79 14.52 26.55
N SER A 28 20.94 15.59 27.33
CA SER A 28 20.89 17.00 26.89
C SER A 28 22.03 17.48 25.99
N ALA A 29 22.91 16.59 25.53
CA ALA A 29 24.05 16.90 24.66
C ALA A 29 24.33 15.82 23.59
N VAL A 30 23.40 14.89 23.34
CA VAL A 30 23.61 13.81 22.35
C VAL A 30 23.39 14.33 20.92
N GLU A 31 24.43 14.20 20.10
CA GLU A 31 24.32 14.30 18.65
C GLU A 31 23.54 13.09 18.11
N VAL A 32 22.45 13.35 17.37
CA VAL A 32 21.55 12.31 16.84
C VAL A 32 21.82 11.93 15.37
N ASN A 33 22.59 12.74 14.65
CA ASN A 33 23.05 12.46 13.28
C ASN A 33 24.58 12.25 13.15
N PRO A 34 25.32 11.71 14.15
CA PRO A 34 26.76 11.57 14.04
C PRO A 34 27.06 10.58 12.91
N ARG A 35 28.15 10.83 12.18
CA ARG A 35 28.60 9.98 11.07
C ARG A 35 29.78 9.12 11.51
N ASN A 36 29.68 7.80 11.31
CA ASN A 36 30.79 6.87 11.56
C ASN A 36 31.85 6.93 10.45
N GLU A 37 32.85 6.04 10.46
CA GLU A 37 33.91 6.03 9.43
C GLU A 37 33.36 5.76 8.00
N ASP A 38 32.26 5.01 7.89
CA ASP A 38 31.52 4.76 6.65
C ASP A 38 30.56 5.90 6.27
N GLY A 39 30.55 7.00 7.03
CA GLY A 39 29.67 8.15 6.83
C GLY A 39 28.22 7.91 7.28
N GLN A 40 27.90 6.71 7.76
CA GLN A 40 26.57 6.28 8.17
C GLN A 40 26.18 6.90 9.52
N THR A 41 24.87 7.08 9.71
CA THR A 41 24.28 7.54 10.98
C THR A 41 23.51 6.41 11.68
N PRO A 42 23.10 6.55 12.95
CA PRO A 42 22.29 5.53 13.63
C PRO A 42 20.97 5.21 12.90
N LEU A 43 20.43 6.17 12.13
CA LEU A 43 19.25 5.94 11.30
C LEU A 43 19.55 5.06 10.07
N HIS A 44 20.75 5.13 9.48
CA HIS A 44 21.16 4.18 8.43
C HIS A 44 21.17 2.75 8.97
N TRP A 45 21.72 2.54 10.17
CA TRP A 45 21.77 1.23 10.82
C TRP A 45 20.38 0.71 11.18
N ALA A 46 19.48 1.56 11.70
CA ALA A 46 18.10 1.15 11.98
C ALA A 46 17.35 0.76 10.69
N CYS A 47 17.61 1.47 9.60
CA CYS A 47 17.10 1.17 8.27
C CYS A 47 17.68 -0.12 7.66
N ASP A 48 18.98 -0.38 7.84
CA ASP A 48 19.67 -1.61 7.40
C ASP A 48 19.14 -2.85 8.12
N GLN A 49 19.01 -2.77 9.46
CA GLN A 49 18.50 -3.86 10.26
C GLN A 49 16.99 -4.08 10.06
N GLY A 50 16.24 -3.03 9.71
CA GLY A 50 14.78 -3.08 9.56
C GLY A 50 14.03 -2.85 10.87
N TYR A 51 14.66 -2.17 11.82
CA TYR A 51 14.18 -1.92 13.17
C TYR A 51 13.16 -0.77 13.17
N LEU A 52 11.89 -1.14 12.93
CA LEU A 52 10.77 -0.21 12.75
C LEU A 52 10.60 0.76 13.91
N HIS A 53 10.56 0.26 15.15
CA HIS A 53 10.33 1.10 16.32
C HIS A 53 11.50 2.07 16.54
N THR A 54 12.71 1.62 16.25
CA THR A 54 13.94 2.42 16.31
C THR A 54 13.94 3.49 15.24
N VAL A 55 13.50 3.18 14.01
CA VAL A 55 13.29 4.16 12.95
C VAL A 55 12.23 5.19 13.35
N ASP A 56 11.08 4.76 13.87
CA ASP A 56 10.00 5.67 14.32
C ASP A 56 10.45 6.56 15.49
N LEU A 57 11.27 6.03 16.42
CA LEU A 57 11.85 6.79 17.55
C LEU A 57 12.88 7.82 17.08
N LEU A 58 13.78 7.44 16.17
CA LEU A 58 14.77 8.35 15.59
C LEU A 58 14.08 9.46 14.78
N LEU A 59 13.16 9.11 13.88
CA LEU A 59 12.40 10.06 13.06
C LEU A 59 11.47 10.97 13.88
N GLY A 60 11.04 10.53 15.07
CA GLY A 60 10.23 11.32 16.00
C GLY A 60 11.02 12.31 16.87
N HIS A 61 12.36 12.31 16.81
CA HIS A 61 13.20 13.16 17.66
C HIS A 61 13.58 14.50 17.00
N ASN A 62 13.63 15.56 17.82
CA ASN A 62 13.89 16.91 17.35
C ASN A 62 15.35 17.08 16.88
N GLY A 63 15.53 17.33 15.58
CA GLY A 63 16.84 17.57 14.98
C GLY A 63 17.42 16.36 14.25
N ILE A 64 16.70 15.23 14.17
CA ILE A 64 17.04 14.15 13.25
C ILE A 64 17.00 14.65 11.79
N ASP A 65 18.00 14.27 10.99
CA ASP A 65 17.99 14.49 9.55
C ASP A 65 17.94 13.14 8.83
N ALA A 66 16.79 12.85 8.24
CA ALA A 66 16.54 11.62 7.49
C ALA A 66 17.21 11.59 6.11
N ASN A 67 17.95 12.64 5.75
CA ASN A 67 18.54 12.85 4.43
C ASN A 67 20.08 12.88 4.43
N VAL A 68 20.72 12.65 5.58
CA VAL A 68 22.19 12.48 5.63
C VAL A 68 22.57 11.36 4.68
N VAL A 69 23.63 11.58 3.89
CA VAL A 69 24.21 10.56 3.02
C VAL A 69 25.43 9.92 3.67
N ASP A 70 25.59 8.62 3.49
CA ASP A 70 26.80 7.89 3.87
C ASP A 70 27.95 8.12 2.85
N ASN A 71 29.03 7.34 2.98
CA ASN A 71 30.17 7.48 2.08
C ASN A 71 29.88 7.06 0.63
N ASP A 72 28.84 6.25 0.37
CA ASP A 72 28.41 5.85 -0.98
C ASP A 72 27.30 6.74 -1.56
N GLY A 73 26.92 7.78 -0.81
CA GLY A 73 25.87 8.73 -1.20
C GLY A 73 24.46 8.21 -0.91
N ASP A 74 24.35 7.03 -0.29
CA ASP A 74 23.07 6.45 0.08
C ASP A 74 22.53 7.17 1.31
N THR A 75 21.22 7.46 1.31
CA THR A 75 20.50 7.93 2.50
C THR A 75 19.94 6.73 3.26
N PRO A 76 19.43 6.88 4.51
CA PRO A 76 18.78 5.77 5.20
C PRO A 76 17.61 5.16 4.40
N LEU A 77 16.95 5.94 3.53
CA LEU A 77 15.92 5.43 2.63
C LEU A 77 16.51 4.55 1.51
N HIS A 78 17.67 4.88 0.96
CA HIS A 78 18.34 4.01 -0.01
C HIS A 78 18.71 2.68 0.65
N VAL A 79 19.32 2.72 1.84
CA VAL A 79 19.68 1.53 2.63
C VAL A 79 18.44 0.67 2.94
N ALA A 80 17.33 1.27 3.40
CA ALA A 80 16.08 0.55 3.65
C ALA A 80 15.49 -0.09 2.37
N VAL A 81 15.70 0.53 1.21
CA VAL A 81 15.30 -0.01 -0.10
C VAL A 81 16.18 -1.18 -0.51
N GLN A 82 17.50 -1.02 -0.52
CA GLN A 82 18.49 -2.06 -0.87
C GLN A 82 18.32 -3.31 0.00
N GLN A 83 18.11 -3.12 1.30
CA GLN A 83 17.88 -4.21 2.27
C GLN A 83 16.43 -4.72 2.29
N ARG A 84 15.59 -4.28 1.34
CA ARG A 84 14.20 -4.72 1.14
C ARG A 84 13.31 -4.57 2.39
N LYS A 85 13.57 -3.59 3.26
CA LYS A 85 12.84 -3.39 4.53
C LYS A 85 11.53 -2.65 4.31
N TYR A 86 10.59 -3.30 3.62
CA TYR A 86 9.32 -2.70 3.17
C TYR A 86 8.54 -1.95 4.26
N ILE A 87 8.47 -2.49 5.49
CA ILE A 87 7.74 -1.84 6.59
C ILE A 87 8.46 -0.56 7.06
N VAL A 88 9.80 -0.57 7.13
CA VAL A 88 10.60 0.64 7.40
C VAL A 88 10.45 1.67 6.29
N VAL A 89 10.53 1.26 5.02
CA VAL A 89 10.26 2.17 3.89
C VAL A 89 8.86 2.79 4.03
N CYS A 90 7.84 2.00 4.36
CA CYS A 90 6.48 2.52 4.61
C CYS A 90 6.41 3.50 5.80
N ALA A 91 7.25 3.35 6.82
CA ALA A 91 7.33 4.29 7.94
C ALA A 91 8.03 5.61 7.52
N MET A 92 9.20 5.51 6.88
CA MET A 92 9.94 6.67 6.36
C MET A 92 9.09 7.51 5.41
N LEU A 93 8.35 6.89 4.50
CA LEU A 93 7.51 7.60 3.53
C LEU A 93 6.32 8.34 4.15
N LYS A 94 5.97 8.11 5.43
CA LYS A 94 4.98 8.94 6.15
C LYS A 94 5.54 10.31 6.51
N GLN A 95 6.85 10.45 6.66
CA GLN A 95 7.48 11.72 7.02
C GLN A 95 7.57 12.64 5.80
N ASP A 96 7.23 13.92 5.97
CA ASP A 96 7.37 14.95 4.93
C ASP A 96 8.81 15.48 4.80
N SER A 97 9.68 15.17 5.77
CA SER A 97 11.10 15.55 5.78
C SER A 97 11.99 14.65 4.91
N VAL A 98 11.51 13.45 4.52
CA VAL A 98 12.28 12.48 3.73
C VAL A 98 12.26 12.86 2.25
N ASN A 99 13.42 13.16 1.69
CA ASN A 99 13.60 13.55 0.30
C ASN A 99 13.81 12.33 -0.61
N LEU A 100 12.90 12.11 -1.55
CA LEU A 100 12.91 10.98 -2.48
C LEU A 100 13.79 11.19 -3.73
N GLU A 101 14.39 12.37 -3.86
CA GLU A 101 15.08 12.82 -5.08
C GLU A 101 16.59 13.01 -4.86
N ILE A 102 17.11 12.65 -3.68
CA ILE A 102 18.55 12.51 -3.44
C ILE A 102 19.05 11.32 -4.25
N VAL A 103 20.27 11.44 -4.77
CA VAL A 103 20.92 10.40 -5.55
C VAL A 103 22.22 9.93 -4.89
N ASN A 104 22.47 8.63 -4.94
CA ASN A 104 23.74 8.03 -4.53
C ASN A 104 24.83 8.16 -5.60
N LYS A 105 26.03 7.58 -5.37
CA LYS A 105 27.16 7.61 -6.34
C LYS A 105 26.83 7.06 -7.72
N GLU A 106 25.90 6.11 -7.81
CA GLU A 106 25.41 5.57 -9.10
C GLU A 106 24.38 6.49 -9.78
N TYR A 107 24.13 7.67 -9.22
CA TYR A 107 23.09 8.63 -9.61
C TYR A 107 21.68 8.04 -9.52
N ARG A 108 21.46 7.04 -8.65
CA ARG A 108 20.15 6.42 -8.44
C ARG A 108 19.43 7.14 -7.31
N THR A 109 18.15 7.45 -7.52
CA THR A 109 17.23 7.75 -6.42
C THR A 109 16.72 6.44 -5.81
N PRO A 110 16.04 6.45 -4.64
CA PRO A 110 15.45 5.25 -4.06
C PRO A 110 14.48 4.52 -4.99
N LEU A 111 13.84 5.22 -5.94
CA LEU A 111 13.02 4.57 -6.98
C LEU A 111 13.88 3.80 -7.98
N LEU A 112 14.98 4.37 -8.46
CA LEU A 112 15.86 3.66 -9.40
C LEU A 112 16.54 2.46 -8.72
N GLU A 113 16.82 2.54 -7.42
CA GLU A 113 17.31 1.40 -6.64
C GLU A 113 16.25 0.30 -6.48
N ALA A 114 15.03 0.65 -6.06
CA ALA A 114 13.92 -0.30 -5.97
C ALA A 114 13.62 -1.00 -7.32
N VAL A 115 13.79 -0.29 -8.44
CA VAL A 115 13.65 -0.85 -9.79
C VAL A 115 14.87 -1.67 -10.23
N SER A 116 16.10 -1.27 -9.85
CA SER A 116 17.33 -2.04 -10.05
C SER A 116 17.23 -3.41 -9.38
N ASP A 117 16.78 -3.44 -8.13
CA ASP A 117 16.83 -4.62 -7.26
C ASP A 117 15.54 -5.45 -7.32
N GLY A 118 14.47 -4.84 -7.84
CA GLY A 118 13.24 -5.51 -8.23
C GLY A 118 12.19 -5.60 -7.12
N HIS A 119 12.21 -4.65 -6.20
CA HIS A 119 11.32 -4.57 -5.03
C HIS A 119 10.03 -3.86 -5.41
N LEU A 120 9.05 -4.63 -5.84
CA LEU A 120 7.88 -4.15 -6.56
C LEU A 120 6.90 -3.39 -5.65
N GLY A 121 6.72 -3.84 -4.41
CA GLY A 121 5.88 -3.15 -3.42
C GLY A 121 6.54 -1.87 -2.93
N ILE A 122 7.86 -1.89 -2.73
CA ILE A 122 8.66 -0.68 -2.43
C ILE A 122 8.54 0.35 -3.57
N MET A 123 8.71 -0.07 -4.82
CA MET A 123 8.55 0.76 -6.02
C MET A 123 7.14 1.38 -6.08
N GLN A 124 6.08 0.59 -5.85
CA GLN A 124 4.70 1.09 -5.81
C GLN A 124 4.52 2.18 -4.74
N ARG A 125 5.05 1.98 -3.52
CA ARG A 125 4.99 2.97 -2.43
C ARG A 125 5.70 4.28 -2.77
N LEU A 126 6.88 4.21 -3.39
CA LEU A 126 7.65 5.39 -3.80
C LEU A 126 6.90 6.19 -4.89
N ILE A 127 6.29 5.50 -5.86
CA ILE A 127 5.45 6.11 -6.91
C ILE A 127 4.19 6.77 -6.29
N ALA A 128 3.50 6.09 -5.37
CA ALA A 128 2.33 6.63 -4.68
C ALA A 128 2.66 7.87 -3.83
N ARG A 129 3.88 7.97 -3.29
CA ARG A 129 4.38 9.18 -2.60
C ARG A 129 4.82 10.30 -3.56
N GLY A 130 4.92 10.03 -4.86
CA GLY A 130 5.08 11.03 -5.91
C GLY A 130 6.49 11.26 -6.43
N THR A 131 7.46 10.40 -6.10
CA THR A 131 8.86 10.46 -6.60
C THR A 131 8.95 10.60 -8.13
N ASN A 132 10.02 11.18 -8.66
CA ASN A 132 10.17 11.44 -10.09
C ASN A 132 10.54 10.19 -10.92
N VAL A 133 9.55 9.53 -11.53
CA VAL A 133 9.78 8.36 -12.41
C VAL A 133 10.67 8.60 -13.65
N ASN A 134 10.97 9.86 -14.00
CA ASN A 134 11.78 10.20 -15.18
C ASN A 134 13.24 10.59 -14.86
N VAL A 135 13.73 10.30 -13.65
CA VAL A 135 15.17 10.36 -13.37
C VAL A 135 15.94 9.30 -14.17
N VAL A 136 17.26 9.50 -14.30
CA VAL A 136 18.20 8.60 -14.96
C VAL A 136 19.42 8.37 -14.08
N GLU A 137 19.93 7.14 -14.04
CA GLU A 137 21.19 6.82 -13.34
C GLU A 137 22.42 7.23 -14.17
N HIS A 138 23.63 6.95 -13.66
CA HIS A 138 24.88 7.43 -14.24
C HIS A 138 25.08 7.06 -15.72
N GLY A 139 24.66 5.87 -16.15
CA GLY A 139 24.64 5.42 -17.55
C GLY A 139 23.53 6.04 -18.43
N GLY A 140 22.72 6.95 -17.90
CA GLY A 140 21.58 7.57 -18.58
C GLY A 140 20.35 6.67 -18.69
N ASN A 141 20.29 5.56 -17.96
CA ASN A 141 19.15 4.65 -17.96
C ASN A 141 18.06 5.17 -17.01
N ASN A 142 16.85 5.38 -17.52
CA ASN A 142 15.68 5.59 -16.66
C ASN A 142 15.16 4.26 -16.07
N CYS A 143 14.13 4.34 -15.22
CA CYS A 143 13.50 3.16 -14.61
C CYS A 143 13.06 2.09 -15.65
N LEU A 144 12.63 2.47 -16.86
CA LEU A 144 12.25 1.51 -17.91
C LEU A 144 13.43 0.72 -18.45
N HIS A 145 14.56 1.40 -18.68
CA HIS A 145 15.80 0.71 -19.05
C HIS A 145 16.28 -0.25 -17.96
N LEU A 146 16.19 0.14 -16.69
CA LEU A 146 16.59 -0.73 -15.56
C LEU A 146 15.67 -1.96 -15.47
N ALA A 147 14.34 -1.75 -15.51
CA ALA A 147 13.37 -2.84 -15.49
C ALA A 147 13.58 -3.86 -16.62
N LEU A 148 13.88 -3.40 -17.83
CA LEU A 148 14.13 -4.26 -18.99
C LEU A 148 15.52 -4.92 -19.00
N LYS A 149 16.51 -4.37 -18.29
CA LYS A 149 17.85 -4.98 -18.14
C LYS A 149 17.89 -6.10 -17.11
N ARG A 150 16.92 -6.18 -16.19
CA ARG A 150 16.87 -7.21 -15.16
C ARG A 150 16.67 -8.59 -15.78
N LYS A 151 17.54 -9.54 -15.41
CA LYS A 151 17.42 -10.96 -15.76
C LYS A 151 16.40 -11.69 -14.89
N ASN A 152 16.27 -11.27 -13.63
CA ASN A 152 15.36 -11.87 -12.66
C ASN A 152 14.05 -11.07 -12.65
N ASN A 153 12.93 -11.79 -12.51
CA ASN A 153 11.62 -11.17 -12.29
C ASN A 153 11.62 -10.26 -11.04
N PHE A 154 10.63 -9.38 -10.98
CA PHE A 154 10.34 -8.56 -9.82
C PHE A 154 9.65 -9.39 -8.73
N HIS A 155 9.87 -9.02 -7.47
CA HIS A 155 9.23 -9.65 -6.32
C HIS A 155 8.39 -8.62 -5.58
N SER A 156 7.20 -9.01 -5.14
CA SER A 156 6.28 -8.14 -4.41
C SER A 156 6.36 -8.43 -2.91
N GLU A 157 6.36 -7.36 -2.12
CA GLU A 157 6.18 -7.39 -0.66
C GLU A 157 4.71 -7.22 -0.26
N VAL A 158 3.84 -6.94 -1.25
CA VAL A 158 2.39 -6.72 -1.09
C VAL A 158 1.57 -7.72 -1.89
N GLU A 159 0.36 -8.01 -1.40
CA GLU A 159 -0.60 -8.82 -2.14
C GLU A 159 -1.25 -8.00 -3.27
N HIS A 160 -1.17 -8.55 -4.50
CA HIS A 160 -2.04 -8.23 -5.63
C HIS A 160 -2.05 -6.82 -6.27
N MET A 161 -0.96 -6.40 -6.92
CA MET A 161 -0.98 -5.28 -7.89
C MET A 161 -1.80 -5.63 -9.15
N THR A 162 -3.11 -5.36 -9.14
CA THR A 162 -4.09 -5.68 -10.21
C THR A 162 -3.72 -5.14 -11.60
N MET A 163 -3.00 -4.02 -11.65
CA MET A 163 -2.63 -3.38 -12.91
C MET A 163 -1.61 -4.19 -13.72
N LEU A 164 -0.80 -5.03 -13.06
CA LEU A 164 0.14 -5.91 -13.76
C LEU A 164 -0.62 -6.99 -14.55
N ASP A 165 -1.70 -7.54 -13.98
CA ASP A 165 -2.58 -8.50 -14.64
C ASP A 165 -3.23 -7.89 -15.89
N GLN A 166 -3.70 -6.64 -15.79
CA GLN A 166 -4.20 -5.88 -16.92
C GLN A 166 -3.14 -5.74 -18.03
N PHE A 167 -1.88 -5.48 -17.68
CA PHE A 167 -0.79 -5.40 -18.66
C PHE A 167 -0.41 -6.76 -19.25
N CYS A 168 -0.55 -7.86 -18.52
CA CYS A 168 -0.39 -9.21 -19.10
C CYS A 168 -1.41 -9.45 -20.21
N VAL A 169 -2.67 -9.11 -19.96
CA VAL A 169 -3.75 -9.22 -20.96
C VAL A 169 -3.52 -8.26 -22.14
N GLU A 170 -3.19 -6.99 -21.88
CA GLU A 170 -2.93 -5.99 -22.94
C GLU A 170 -1.72 -6.37 -23.83
N LEU A 171 -0.72 -7.05 -23.25
CA LEU A 171 0.50 -7.49 -23.95
C LEU A 171 0.47 -8.94 -24.46
N LYS A 172 -0.61 -9.70 -24.18
CA LYS A 172 -0.76 -11.13 -24.49
C LYS A 172 0.37 -12.00 -23.91
N LEU A 173 0.71 -11.73 -22.66
CA LEU A 173 1.74 -12.44 -21.87
C LEU A 173 1.08 -13.40 -20.87
N GLY A 174 1.76 -14.48 -20.52
CA GLY A 174 1.29 -15.44 -19.52
C GLY A 174 1.45 -14.94 -18.07
N ASN A 175 0.82 -15.63 -17.13
CA ASN A 175 0.86 -15.27 -15.70
C ASN A 175 2.29 -15.38 -15.10
N GLU A 176 3.14 -16.22 -15.69
CA GLU A 176 4.56 -16.36 -15.39
C GLU A 176 5.40 -15.12 -15.80
N GLU A 177 4.95 -14.37 -16.81
CA GLU A 177 5.55 -13.10 -17.24
C GLU A 177 4.99 -11.89 -16.46
N ARG A 178 4.08 -12.08 -15.50
CA ARG A 178 3.43 -11.01 -14.70
C ARG A 178 4.37 -10.07 -13.99
N CYS A 179 5.47 -10.60 -13.47
CA CYS A 179 6.52 -9.80 -12.81
C CYS A 179 7.75 -9.63 -13.71
N SER A 180 7.62 -9.81 -15.03
CA SER A 180 8.72 -9.56 -15.97
C SER A 180 9.04 -8.07 -16.10
N GLY A 181 10.27 -7.78 -16.54
CA GLY A 181 10.72 -6.42 -16.81
C GLY A 181 9.83 -5.66 -17.80
N VAL A 182 9.18 -6.34 -18.74
CA VAL A 182 8.28 -5.72 -19.73
C VAL A 182 6.95 -5.28 -19.11
N VAL A 183 6.35 -6.11 -18.27
CA VAL A 183 5.10 -5.77 -17.57
C VAL A 183 5.34 -4.65 -16.57
N VAL A 184 6.44 -4.70 -15.81
CA VAL A 184 6.80 -3.65 -14.85
C VAL A 184 7.21 -2.35 -15.54
N ALA A 185 7.91 -2.40 -16.68
CA ALA A 185 8.15 -1.21 -17.51
C ALA A 185 6.85 -0.59 -18.02
N SER A 186 5.84 -1.40 -18.36
CA SER A 186 4.52 -0.90 -18.80
C SER A 186 3.76 -0.22 -17.66
N TYR A 187 3.85 -0.76 -16.44
CA TYR A 187 3.36 -0.11 -15.22
C TYR A 187 4.07 1.23 -14.95
N LEU A 188 5.40 1.26 -14.97
CA LEU A 188 6.19 2.49 -14.79
C LEU A 188 5.85 3.55 -15.85
N ALA A 189 5.65 3.14 -17.11
CA ALA A 189 5.24 4.02 -18.20
C ALA A 189 3.80 4.54 -18.03
N HIS A 190 2.90 3.76 -17.41
CA HIS A 190 1.58 4.26 -17.03
C HIS A 190 1.65 5.41 -16.02
N HIS A 191 2.62 5.37 -15.10
CA HIS A 191 2.92 6.44 -14.15
C HIS A 191 3.81 7.55 -14.74
N GLY A 192 3.95 7.59 -16.07
CA GLY A 192 4.55 8.69 -16.83
C GLY A 192 6.02 8.52 -17.20
N ALA A 193 6.62 7.33 -17.02
CA ALA A 193 7.98 7.06 -17.46
C ALA A 193 8.09 6.96 -19.00
N ASN A 194 9.17 7.51 -19.57
CA ASN A 194 9.30 7.67 -21.02
C ASN A 194 10.01 6.49 -21.73
N PHE A 195 9.34 5.86 -22.70
CA PHE A 195 9.86 4.79 -23.56
C PHE A 195 10.82 5.26 -24.70
N TYR A 196 11.00 6.57 -24.89
CA TYR A 196 11.79 7.15 -26.00
C TYR A 196 13.02 7.94 -25.56
N CYS A 197 13.29 8.06 -24.26
CA CYS A 197 14.55 8.65 -23.81
C CYS A 197 15.73 7.75 -24.21
N LYS A 198 16.84 8.36 -24.65
CA LYS A 198 18.07 7.62 -24.97
C LYS A 198 19.04 7.66 -23.79
N ASN A 199 19.62 6.52 -23.44
CA ASN A 199 20.71 6.45 -22.47
C ASN A 199 22.05 6.90 -23.09
N LYS A 200 23.15 6.89 -22.31
CA LYS A 200 24.50 7.26 -22.81
C LYS A 200 25.00 6.36 -23.97
N SER A 201 24.42 5.17 -24.17
CA SER A 201 24.70 4.31 -25.33
C SER A 201 23.80 4.57 -26.55
N GLY A 202 22.99 5.63 -26.53
CA GLY A 202 22.10 6.02 -27.64
C GLY A 202 20.85 5.14 -27.82
N ARG A 203 20.67 4.11 -26.99
CA ARG A 203 19.55 3.16 -27.02
C ARG A 203 18.37 3.70 -26.21
N THR A 204 17.15 3.39 -26.64
CA THR A 204 15.92 3.61 -25.87
C THR A 204 15.51 2.33 -25.10
N PRO A 205 14.61 2.39 -24.12
CA PRO A 205 14.06 1.18 -23.48
C PRO A 205 13.43 0.23 -24.51
N LEU A 206 12.74 0.75 -25.54
CA LEU A 206 12.17 -0.07 -26.62
C LEU A 206 13.23 -0.83 -27.43
N ASP A 207 14.49 -0.39 -27.42
CA ASP A 207 15.61 -1.08 -28.10
C ASP A 207 16.23 -2.20 -27.28
N LEU A 208 15.78 -2.38 -26.04
CA LEU A 208 16.14 -3.54 -25.20
C LEU A 208 15.14 -4.70 -25.34
N ILE A 209 14.06 -4.53 -26.10
CA ILE A 209 13.00 -5.53 -26.27
C ILE A 209 13.23 -6.31 -27.56
N GLU A 210 13.64 -7.58 -27.42
CA GLU A 210 13.94 -8.50 -28.54
C GLU A 210 12.67 -8.91 -29.31
N LYS A 211 11.57 -9.12 -28.60
CA LYS A 211 10.26 -9.53 -29.15
C LYS A 211 9.63 -8.35 -29.93
N GLU A 212 9.84 -8.29 -31.25
CA GLU A 212 9.33 -7.19 -32.12
C GLU A 212 7.80 -7.01 -32.10
N ASN A 213 7.03 -8.08 -31.85
CA ASN A 213 5.58 -7.96 -31.62
C ASN A 213 5.28 -7.13 -30.36
N LEU A 214 5.95 -7.39 -29.23
CA LEU A 214 5.82 -6.58 -28.02
C LEU A 214 6.31 -5.15 -28.23
N LYS A 215 7.43 -4.96 -28.95
CA LYS A 215 7.94 -3.62 -29.29
C LYS A 215 6.92 -2.80 -30.08
N LYS A 216 6.18 -3.42 -31.02
CA LYS A 216 5.07 -2.78 -31.75
C LYS A 216 3.89 -2.47 -30.82
N MET A 217 3.47 -3.43 -29.97
CA MET A 217 2.36 -3.23 -29.04
C MET A 217 2.64 -2.08 -28.06
N LEU A 218 3.85 -1.99 -27.50
CA LEU A 218 4.23 -0.90 -26.59
C LEU A 218 4.30 0.47 -27.28
N LYS A 219 4.78 0.54 -28.53
CA LYS A 219 4.72 1.78 -29.33
C LYS A 219 3.28 2.25 -29.54
N THR A 220 2.33 1.33 -29.76
CA THR A 220 0.91 1.66 -29.87
C THR A 220 0.32 2.12 -28.52
N LEU A 221 0.62 1.41 -27.42
CA LEU A 221 0.12 1.73 -26.08
C LEU A 221 0.65 3.06 -25.52
N PHE A 222 1.90 3.41 -25.84
CA PHE A 222 2.63 4.55 -25.26
C PHE A 222 3.16 5.51 -26.34
N SER A 223 2.37 5.83 -27.37
CA SER A 223 2.80 6.70 -28.47
C SER A 223 3.26 8.12 -28.02
N PRO A 224 4.28 8.71 -28.68
CA PRO A 224 4.99 9.90 -28.17
C PRO A 224 4.24 11.23 -28.31
N HIS A 225 3.09 11.25 -28.99
CA HIS A 225 2.38 12.49 -29.32
C HIS A 225 1.61 13.14 -28.17
N HIS A 226 1.50 12.49 -27.00
CA HIS A 226 0.88 13.06 -25.80
C HIS A 226 1.84 12.91 -24.62
N GLY A 227 2.12 14.01 -23.92
CA GLY A 227 3.13 14.04 -22.86
C GLY A 227 2.76 13.16 -21.66
N GLY A 228 3.39 11.98 -21.57
CA GLY A 228 3.44 11.16 -20.36
C GLY A 228 2.11 10.57 -19.85
N GLY A 229 1.01 10.67 -20.62
CA GLY A 229 -0.30 10.17 -20.22
C GLY A 229 -1.02 9.48 -21.38
N ARG A 230 -1.60 8.30 -21.12
CA ARG A 230 -2.42 7.58 -22.10
C ARG A 230 -3.60 8.46 -22.54
N ARG A 231 -3.89 8.49 -23.85
CA ARG A 231 -5.30 8.47 -24.28
C ARG A 231 -5.83 7.10 -23.89
N MET A 232 -6.52 7.00 -22.76
CA MET A 232 -7.55 5.98 -22.63
C MET A 232 -8.84 6.60 -23.14
N ASP A 233 -9.43 6.00 -24.18
CA ASP A 233 -10.77 6.37 -24.60
C ASP A 233 -11.72 6.06 -23.45
N GLN A 234 -12.36 7.12 -22.95
CA GLN A 234 -13.11 7.15 -21.68
C GLN A 234 -14.37 6.27 -21.67
N ALA A 235 -14.66 5.61 -22.79
CA ALA A 235 -15.82 4.75 -23.03
C ALA A 235 -15.60 3.26 -22.73
N LEU A 236 -14.35 2.81 -22.48
CA LEU A 236 -14.00 1.38 -22.47
C LEU A 236 -13.62 0.78 -21.11
N LYS A 237 -13.51 1.58 -20.04
CA LYS A 237 -13.27 1.08 -18.68
C LYS A 237 -14.13 1.83 -17.66
N GLY A 238 -14.48 1.11 -16.59
CA GLY A 238 -15.19 1.66 -15.43
C GLY A 238 -14.37 2.73 -14.69
N PRO A 239 -14.85 3.19 -13.52
CA PRO A 239 -14.33 4.38 -12.87
C PRO A 239 -12.85 4.30 -12.54
N ILE A 240 -12.11 5.39 -12.81
CA ILE A 240 -10.69 5.54 -12.51
C ILE A 240 -10.48 5.34 -11.00
N ARG A 241 -9.51 4.53 -10.59
CA ARG A 241 -9.19 4.24 -9.19
C ARG A 241 -8.19 5.25 -8.60
N CYS A 242 -8.24 5.42 -7.28
CA CYS A 242 -7.36 6.31 -6.53
C CYS A 242 -5.92 5.81 -6.54
N VAL A 243 -4.97 6.68 -6.93
CA VAL A 243 -3.53 6.37 -6.99
C VAL A 243 -2.90 6.12 -5.61
N PHE A 244 -3.59 6.44 -4.51
CA PHE A 244 -3.08 6.29 -3.15
C PHE A 244 -3.56 5.02 -2.43
N CYS A 245 -4.85 4.66 -2.56
CA CYS A 245 -5.40 3.45 -1.92
C CYS A 245 -5.77 2.32 -2.89
N GLU A 246 -5.95 2.60 -4.19
CA GLU A 246 -6.40 1.67 -5.24
C GLU A 246 -7.80 1.03 -5.02
N ASP A 247 -8.34 1.02 -3.80
CA ASP A 247 -9.68 0.52 -3.45
C ASP A 247 -10.82 1.39 -4.01
N GLU A 248 -10.67 2.70 -3.87
CA GLU A 248 -11.73 3.69 -4.09
C GLU A 248 -11.65 4.35 -5.47
N VAL A 249 -12.79 4.87 -5.94
CA VAL A 249 -12.87 5.66 -7.17
C VAL A 249 -12.21 7.03 -6.97
N ALA A 250 -11.25 7.36 -7.85
CA ALA A 250 -10.72 8.70 -7.99
C ALA A 250 -11.86 9.67 -8.35
N THR A 251 -12.03 10.69 -7.52
CA THR A 251 -13.14 11.65 -7.55
C THR A 251 -12.64 13.09 -7.62
N GLU A 252 -11.37 13.33 -7.33
CA GLU A 252 -10.74 14.65 -7.29
C GLU A 252 -9.95 14.93 -8.58
N THR A 253 -10.38 15.95 -9.33
CA THR A 253 -9.74 16.42 -10.56
C THR A 253 -8.84 17.62 -10.25
N PHE A 254 -7.56 17.55 -10.60
CA PHE A 254 -6.58 18.60 -10.33
C PHE A 254 -6.29 19.51 -11.52
N PHE A 255 -6.22 20.81 -11.31
CA PHE A 255 -5.97 21.82 -12.34
C PHE A 255 -4.55 22.40 -12.26
N PRO A 256 -3.91 22.74 -13.39
CA PRO A 256 -4.48 22.82 -14.74
C PRO A 256 -4.47 21.50 -15.55
N CYS A 257 -3.84 20.44 -15.04
CA CYS A 257 -3.60 19.20 -15.81
C CYS A 257 -4.85 18.34 -16.08
N LYS A 258 -5.96 18.59 -15.38
CA LYS A 258 -7.24 17.86 -15.43
C LYS A 258 -7.16 16.35 -15.13
N HIS A 259 -6.11 15.91 -14.44
CA HIS A 259 -6.02 14.50 -14.01
C HIS A 259 -6.96 14.23 -12.83
N LEU A 260 -7.79 13.19 -12.99
CA LEU A 260 -8.59 12.56 -11.95
C LEU A 260 -7.74 11.46 -11.29
N SER A 261 -7.28 11.64 -10.05
CA SER A 261 -6.26 10.74 -9.49
C SER A 261 -6.38 10.37 -8.00
N LEU A 262 -7.17 11.07 -7.20
CA LEU A 262 -7.38 10.74 -5.78
C LEU A 262 -8.87 10.59 -5.47
N CYS A 263 -9.22 9.68 -4.57
CA CYS A 263 -10.56 9.64 -3.99
C CYS A 263 -10.71 10.70 -2.91
N LYS A 264 -11.96 11.05 -2.54
CA LYS A 264 -12.24 11.99 -1.43
C LYS A 264 -11.56 11.62 -0.11
N LYS A 265 -11.43 10.31 0.22
CA LYS A 265 -10.79 9.84 1.47
C LYS A 265 -9.28 10.08 1.48
N CYS A 266 -8.60 9.88 0.35
CA CYS A 266 -7.15 9.97 0.22
C CYS A 266 -6.67 11.33 -0.33
N CYS A 267 -7.59 12.26 -0.63
CA CYS A 267 -7.25 13.65 -0.89
C CYS A 267 -7.31 14.43 0.44
N PRO A 268 -6.16 14.78 1.05
CA PRO A 268 -6.17 15.51 2.31
C PRO A 268 -6.87 16.87 2.19
N GLN A 269 -7.24 17.45 3.34
CA GLN A 269 -7.87 18.77 3.40
C GLN A 269 -7.02 19.88 2.74
N LYS A 270 -5.70 19.70 2.68
CA LYS A 270 -4.76 20.53 1.90
C LYS A 270 -4.50 19.89 0.54
N ILE A 271 -4.67 20.67 -0.54
CA ILE A 271 -4.43 20.22 -1.92
C ILE A 271 -2.95 19.82 -2.09
N PRO A 272 -2.62 18.68 -2.72
CA PRO A 272 -1.23 18.34 -3.03
C PRO A 272 -0.59 19.42 -3.92
N LYS A 273 0.65 19.84 -3.61
CA LYS A 273 1.33 20.92 -4.38
C LYS A 273 1.56 20.56 -5.85
N ARG A 274 1.66 19.26 -6.17
CA ARG A 274 1.91 18.72 -7.51
C ARG A 274 0.97 17.56 -7.80
N CYS A 275 0.55 17.44 -9.07
CA CYS A 275 -0.35 16.38 -9.51
C CYS A 275 0.28 14.99 -9.35
N PRO A 276 -0.39 14.02 -8.70
CA PRO A 276 0.12 12.65 -8.57
C PRO A 276 0.41 11.95 -9.91
N MET A 277 -0.27 12.33 -11.00
CA MET A 277 -0.10 11.71 -12.33
C MET A 277 0.98 12.36 -13.19
N CYS A 278 1.06 13.70 -13.23
CA CYS A 278 1.94 14.42 -14.16
C CYS A 278 2.92 15.41 -13.49
N ARG A 279 2.90 15.50 -12.15
CA ARG A 279 3.70 16.41 -11.31
C ARG A 279 3.62 17.91 -11.65
N GLN A 280 2.72 18.33 -12.54
CA GLN A 280 2.40 19.74 -12.75
C GLN A 280 1.90 20.36 -11.44
N ASN A 281 2.34 21.59 -11.13
CA ASN A 281 1.89 22.31 -9.94
C ASN A 281 0.36 22.45 -9.97
N ILE A 282 -0.30 22.07 -8.86
CA ILE A 282 -1.75 22.17 -8.75
C ILE A 282 -2.11 23.56 -8.24
N THR A 283 -3.04 24.23 -8.91
CA THR A 283 -3.61 25.51 -8.48
C THR A 283 -4.98 25.35 -7.82
N SER A 284 -5.78 24.38 -8.26
CA SER A 284 -7.10 24.06 -7.66
C SER A 284 -7.49 22.60 -7.85
N LYS A 285 -8.55 22.18 -7.15
CA LYS A 285 -9.27 20.91 -7.39
C LYS A 285 -10.76 21.16 -7.62
N ASN A 286 -11.40 20.34 -8.44
CA ASN A 286 -12.85 20.30 -8.69
C ASN A 286 -13.52 21.62 -9.14
N SER A 287 -12.90 22.37 -10.06
CA SER A 287 -13.47 23.63 -10.58
C SER A 287 -14.65 23.42 -11.54
N LEU A 288 -15.87 23.38 -10.99
CA LEU A 288 -17.15 23.66 -11.66
C LEU A 288 -17.97 24.70 -10.88
N GLU A 289 -17.35 25.84 -10.56
CA GLU A 289 -18.09 27.08 -10.36
C GLU A 289 -17.62 28.12 -11.40
N GLY A 290 -18.57 28.69 -12.14
CA GLY A 290 -18.31 29.72 -13.14
C GLY A 290 -17.94 31.07 -12.51
N PRO A 291 -17.44 32.02 -13.32
CA PRO A 291 -16.97 33.31 -12.82
C PRO A 291 -18.14 34.14 -12.27
N LYS A 292 -18.17 34.38 -10.95
CA LYS A 292 -19.03 35.41 -10.36
C LYS A 292 -18.42 36.77 -10.62
N SER A 293 -19.04 37.50 -11.56
CA SER A 293 -18.75 38.90 -11.85
C SER A 293 -19.27 39.83 -10.74
N SER A 294 -18.97 41.13 -10.89
CA SER A 294 -18.92 42.13 -9.82
C SER A 294 -20.24 42.84 -9.44
N LYS A 295 -20.38 43.14 -8.13
CA LYS A 295 -21.07 44.31 -7.50
C LYS A 295 -22.62 44.41 -7.59
N PRO A 296 -23.30 45.22 -6.75
CA PRO A 296 -22.96 45.80 -5.42
C PRO A 296 -24.08 45.58 -4.35
N GLU A 297 -24.08 46.38 -3.28
CA GLU A 297 -24.96 46.36 -2.09
C GLU A 297 -26.46 46.63 -2.36
N VAL A 298 -27.37 46.14 -1.47
CA VAL A 298 -28.18 46.93 -0.51
C VAL A 298 -29.24 46.05 0.22
N GLN A 299 -29.44 46.38 1.50
CA GLN A 299 -30.34 45.95 2.58
C GLN A 299 -31.79 45.39 2.34
N MET A 300 -32.19 44.54 3.31
CA MET A 300 -33.43 44.58 4.15
C MET A 300 -34.62 43.58 3.99
N LEU A 301 -34.92 42.96 5.16
CA LEU A 301 -36.21 42.58 5.79
C LEU A 301 -36.87 41.18 5.63
N ALA A 302 -37.26 40.67 6.83
CA ALA A 302 -38.39 39.81 7.22
C ALA A 302 -38.30 38.26 7.16
N GLU A 303 -38.55 37.65 8.33
CA GLU A 303 -38.96 36.26 8.60
C GLU A 303 -40.49 36.19 8.90
N PRO A 304 -41.10 35.06 9.34
CA PRO A 304 -41.33 33.79 8.62
C PRO A 304 -42.87 33.63 8.42
N PRO A 305 -43.70 32.79 9.11
CA PRO A 305 -43.57 31.45 9.74
C PRO A 305 -43.85 30.33 8.69
N GLU A 306 -44.26 29.07 8.92
CA GLU A 306 -44.64 28.28 10.11
C GLU A 306 -44.26 26.78 9.93
N ALA A 307 -44.87 25.82 10.67
CA ALA A 307 -44.38 24.43 10.78
C ALA A 307 -45.49 23.32 10.77
N PRO A 308 -45.47 22.19 11.54
CA PRO A 308 -45.55 20.86 10.91
C PRO A 308 -46.60 19.86 11.49
N THR A 309 -46.85 18.74 10.79
CA THR A 309 -47.45 17.50 11.36
C THR A 309 -47.04 16.28 10.51
N HIS A 310 -46.68 15.07 10.96
CA HIS A 310 -46.88 14.21 12.15
C HIS A 310 -47.67 12.91 11.82
N GLY A 311 -46.99 11.76 11.95
CA GLY A 311 -47.59 10.47 12.32
C GLY A 311 -48.02 9.51 11.18
N LYS A 312 -48.33 8.24 11.46
CA LYS A 312 -48.07 7.39 12.66
C LYS A 312 -48.56 5.95 12.36
N PHE A 313 -47.75 4.91 12.64
CA PHE A 313 -48.16 3.49 12.91
C PHE A 313 -49.00 2.75 11.83
N SER A 314 -49.34 1.44 11.93
CA SER A 314 -48.54 0.22 12.17
C SER A 314 -49.41 -1.06 11.92
N LYS A 315 -48.76 -2.14 11.42
CA LYS A 315 -48.98 -3.58 11.74
C LYS A 315 -50.12 -4.43 11.09
N VAL A 316 -49.78 -5.72 10.89
CA VAL A 316 -50.56 -6.99 10.66
C VAL A 316 -51.40 -7.08 9.35
N SER A 317 -51.52 -8.22 8.62
CA SER A 317 -51.26 -9.66 8.91
C SER A 317 -50.90 -10.51 7.67
N GLU A 318 -50.29 -11.68 7.89
CA GLU A 318 -50.16 -12.85 6.97
C GLU A 318 -51.43 -13.78 7.05
N PRO A 319 -51.54 -14.99 6.41
CA PRO A 319 -50.59 -15.78 5.57
C PRO A 319 -51.19 -16.46 4.29
N THR A 320 -50.36 -17.12 3.46
CA THR A 320 -50.43 -18.58 3.10
C THR A 320 -49.61 -19.04 1.88
N SER A 321 -49.19 -20.32 1.95
CA SER A 321 -48.83 -21.27 0.86
C SER A 321 -47.43 -21.26 0.25
N SER A 322 -46.92 -22.49 0.13
CA SER A 322 -45.56 -22.91 -0.21
C SER A 322 -45.32 -23.13 -1.70
N THR A 323 -44.09 -22.94 -2.16
CA THR A 323 -43.46 -23.85 -3.15
C THR A 323 -41.93 -23.85 -3.00
N THR A 324 -41.30 -25.03 -3.05
CA THR A 324 -39.90 -25.23 -2.66
C THR A 324 -38.90 -25.06 -3.81
N LYS A 325 -37.81 -24.34 -3.53
CA LYS A 325 -36.49 -24.36 -4.21
C LYS A 325 -35.41 -23.99 -3.17
N PRO A 326 -34.12 -24.24 -3.42
CA PRO A 326 -33.20 -24.75 -2.40
C PRO A 326 -33.00 -23.79 -1.22
N VAL A 327 -32.93 -24.38 -0.03
CA VAL A 327 -32.73 -23.69 1.25
C VAL A 327 -31.43 -22.91 1.22
N GLU A 328 -31.51 -21.59 1.30
CA GLU A 328 -30.39 -20.73 1.64
C GLU A 328 -29.96 -21.07 3.07
N SER A 329 -28.79 -21.72 3.21
CA SER A 329 -28.16 -21.90 4.52
C SER A 329 -27.89 -20.53 5.14
N PRO A 330 -28.13 -20.32 6.44
CA PRO A 330 -27.94 -19.03 7.08
C PRO A 330 -26.49 -18.56 6.93
N VAL A 331 -26.34 -17.29 6.55
CA VAL A 331 -25.03 -16.63 6.43
C VAL A 331 -24.46 -16.46 7.84
N LEU A 332 -23.28 -17.03 8.07
CA LEU A 332 -22.48 -16.81 9.27
C LEU A 332 -22.16 -15.31 9.41
N ASP A 333 -22.86 -14.63 10.31
CA ASP A 333 -22.60 -13.24 10.68
C ASP A 333 -21.40 -13.13 11.64
N GLU A 334 -20.67 -12.03 11.57
CA GLU A 334 -19.46 -11.74 12.36
C GLU A 334 -19.76 -11.80 13.88
N LYS A 335 -21.00 -11.49 14.26
CA LYS A 335 -21.50 -11.62 15.64
C LYS A 335 -21.45 -13.07 16.16
N PHE A 336 -21.84 -14.06 15.36
CA PHE A 336 -21.77 -15.47 15.79
C PHE A 336 -20.33 -15.92 15.98
N LEU A 337 -19.38 -15.44 15.16
CA LEU A 337 -17.97 -15.73 15.34
C LEU A 337 -17.43 -15.17 16.67
N GLN A 338 -17.95 -14.02 17.13
CA GLN A 338 -17.60 -13.43 18.43
C GLN A 338 -18.14 -14.27 19.60
N ASP A 339 -19.37 -14.78 19.49
CA ASP A 339 -20.02 -15.59 20.55
C ASP A 339 -19.35 -16.98 20.67
N VAL A 340 -18.98 -17.61 19.54
CA VAL A 340 -18.17 -18.85 19.53
C VAL A 340 -16.74 -18.59 20.04
N ALA A 341 -16.13 -17.45 19.71
CA ALA A 341 -14.78 -17.08 20.16
C ALA A 341 -14.67 -16.93 21.69
N GLN A 342 -15.70 -16.43 22.35
CA GLN A 342 -15.75 -16.30 23.81
C GLN A 342 -15.66 -17.67 24.52
N ASN A 343 -16.16 -18.73 23.89
CA ASN A 343 -16.30 -20.07 24.50
C ASN A 343 -15.28 -21.10 23.98
N LEU A 344 -14.41 -20.73 23.03
CA LEU A 344 -13.33 -21.58 22.50
C LEU A 344 -12.14 -21.76 23.46
N GLY A 345 -11.89 -20.77 24.33
CA GLY A 345 -10.78 -20.76 25.28
C GLY A 345 -9.42 -21.09 24.61
N GLY A 346 -8.57 -21.86 25.30
CA GLY A 346 -7.26 -22.28 24.76
C GLY A 346 -7.31 -23.31 23.62
N LYS A 347 -8.50 -23.84 23.26
CA LYS A 347 -8.64 -24.89 22.22
C LYS A 347 -8.61 -24.35 20.79
N TRP A 348 -8.68 -23.03 20.60
CA TRP A 348 -8.78 -22.38 19.27
C TRP A 348 -7.70 -22.79 18.27
N GLN A 349 -6.47 -23.10 18.71
CA GLN A 349 -5.41 -23.56 17.80
C GLN A 349 -5.65 -24.97 17.26
N GLN A 350 -6.40 -25.82 17.99
CA GLN A 350 -6.76 -27.16 17.55
C GLN A 350 -7.91 -27.08 16.54
N VAL A 351 -8.97 -26.36 16.89
CA VAL A 351 -10.12 -26.07 16.01
C VAL A 351 -9.65 -25.38 14.72
N GLY A 352 -8.79 -24.37 14.80
CA GLY A 352 -8.28 -23.65 13.62
C GLY A 352 -7.50 -24.54 12.65
N ARG A 353 -6.76 -25.55 13.12
CA ARG A 353 -6.08 -26.52 12.23
C ARG A 353 -7.06 -27.42 11.50
N GLU A 354 -8.12 -27.85 12.18
CA GLU A 354 -9.18 -28.69 11.60
C GLU A 354 -9.98 -27.92 10.55
N LEU A 355 -10.24 -26.63 10.82
CA LEU A 355 -10.80 -25.67 9.87
C LEU A 355 -9.84 -25.29 8.71
N GLY A 356 -8.72 -26.01 8.55
CA GLY A 356 -7.77 -25.87 7.44
C GLY A 356 -6.82 -24.68 7.55
N ILE A 357 -6.79 -23.95 8.67
CA ILE A 357 -5.85 -22.84 8.86
C ILE A 357 -4.44 -23.40 9.08
N LYS A 358 -3.52 -23.04 8.17
CA LYS A 358 -2.09 -23.40 8.25
C LYS A 358 -1.49 -22.97 9.60
N THR A 359 -0.76 -23.86 10.25
CA THR A 359 -0.15 -23.66 11.59
C THR A 359 0.59 -22.33 11.74
N VAL A 360 1.39 -21.93 10.74
CA VAL A 360 2.12 -20.64 10.71
C VAL A 360 1.19 -19.43 10.93
N ARG A 361 -0.06 -19.45 10.42
CA ARG A 361 -1.03 -18.38 10.66
C ARG A 361 -1.59 -18.39 12.08
N LEU A 362 -1.74 -19.57 12.68
CA LEU A 362 -2.13 -19.72 14.08
C LEU A 362 -1.00 -19.32 15.05
N GLU A 363 0.26 -19.43 14.62
CA GLU A 363 1.41 -18.90 15.35
C GLU A 363 1.48 -17.37 15.28
N ILE A 364 1.22 -16.78 14.10
CA ILE A 364 1.10 -15.31 13.96
C ILE A 364 -0.02 -14.77 14.86
N ILE A 365 -1.24 -15.32 14.80
CA ILE A 365 -2.37 -14.88 15.64
C ILE A 365 -2.04 -14.98 17.14
N LYS A 366 -1.31 -16.03 17.55
CA LYS A 366 -0.85 -16.22 18.93
C LYS A 366 0.19 -15.18 19.35
N ASN A 367 1.13 -14.84 18.45
CA ASN A 367 2.19 -13.88 18.73
C ASN A 367 1.70 -12.43 18.73
N ASP A 368 0.71 -12.11 17.88
CA ASP A 368 0.11 -10.78 17.81
C ASP A 368 -0.74 -10.45 19.06
N ASN A 369 -1.36 -11.46 19.69
CA ASN A 369 -2.28 -11.29 20.81
C ASN A 369 -1.95 -12.25 21.98
N PRO A 370 -0.74 -12.21 22.59
CA PRO A 370 -0.21 -13.31 23.41
C PRO A 370 -0.96 -13.62 24.71
N LEU A 371 -1.80 -12.71 25.20
CA LEU A 371 -2.51 -12.82 26.48
C LEU A 371 -4.04 -12.86 26.34
N ASP A 372 -4.60 -12.70 25.14
CA ASP A 372 -6.04 -12.68 24.91
C ASP A 372 -6.48 -13.89 24.05
N THR A 373 -6.93 -14.95 24.71
CA THR A 373 -7.42 -16.15 24.02
C THR A 373 -8.75 -15.93 23.29
N VAL A 374 -9.53 -14.91 23.65
CA VAL A 374 -10.81 -14.61 22.98
C VAL A 374 -10.53 -13.89 21.67
N GLU A 375 -9.66 -12.88 21.67
CA GLU A 375 -9.23 -12.21 20.44
C GLU A 375 -8.44 -13.15 19.52
N GLN A 376 -7.58 -14.02 20.07
CA GLN A 376 -6.95 -15.10 19.30
C GLN A 376 -7.99 -16.02 18.62
N SER A 377 -9.03 -16.43 19.37
CA SER A 377 -10.11 -17.27 18.86
C SER A 377 -10.93 -16.56 17.78
N PHE A 378 -11.23 -15.28 17.98
CA PHE A 378 -11.99 -14.48 17.03
C PHE A 378 -11.22 -14.23 15.74
N GLN A 379 -9.95 -13.83 15.82
CA GLN A 379 -9.08 -13.64 14.65
C GLN A 379 -8.90 -14.96 13.89
N MET A 380 -8.82 -16.10 14.58
CA MET A 380 -8.80 -17.43 13.96
C MET A 380 -10.09 -17.71 13.17
N LEU A 381 -11.26 -17.60 13.82
CA LEU A 381 -12.56 -17.85 13.20
C LEU A 381 -12.83 -16.91 12.02
N ARG A 382 -12.55 -15.61 12.21
CA ARG A 382 -12.64 -14.58 11.17
C ARG A 382 -11.71 -14.87 10.00
N ARG A 383 -10.52 -15.44 10.24
CA ARG A 383 -9.57 -15.81 9.17
C ARG A 383 -10.01 -17.07 8.42
N TRP A 384 -10.56 -18.07 9.10
CA TRP A 384 -11.24 -19.21 8.43
C TRP A 384 -12.38 -18.69 7.55
N PHE A 385 -13.27 -17.89 8.13
CA PHE A 385 -14.45 -17.34 7.47
C PHE A 385 -14.15 -16.37 6.32
N THR A 386 -12.95 -15.78 6.25
CA THR A 386 -12.54 -14.89 5.15
C THR A 386 -11.61 -15.55 4.13
N THR A 387 -10.86 -16.61 4.49
CA THR A 387 -9.78 -17.14 3.63
C THR A 387 -9.84 -18.62 3.26
N CYS A 388 -10.69 -19.43 3.88
CA CYS A 388 -10.92 -20.83 3.45
C CYS A 388 -11.93 -20.91 2.28
N ASP A 389 -12.13 -22.06 1.67
CA ASP A 389 -13.03 -22.21 0.52
C ASP A 389 -14.49 -21.84 0.89
N PRO A 390 -15.21 -20.99 0.13
CA PRO A 390 -16.62 -20.69 0.37
C PRO A 390 -17.52 -21.92 0.59
N GLU A 391 -17.27 -23.05 -0.07
CA GLU A 391 -18.03 -24.29 0.10
C GLU A 391 -17.82 -24.93 1.50
N THR A 392 -16.74 -24.58 2.19
CA THR A 392 -16.38 -25.07 3.54
C THR A 392 -16.76 -24.12 4.67
N ARG A 393 -17.25 -22.91 4.38
CA ARG A 393 -17.62 -21.90 5.38
C ARG A 393 -19.05 -22.09 5.89
N THR A 394 -19.38 -23.29 6.37
CA THR A 394 -20.74 -23.63 6.81
C THR A 394 -20.84 -23.80 8.33
N HIS A 395 -22.03 -23.57 8.89
CA HIS A 395 -22.33 -23.89 10.29
C HIS A 395 -22.04 -25.37 10.61
N ARG A 396 -22.27 -26.29 9.66
CA ARG A 396 -21.95 -27.71 9.81
C ARG A 396 -20.45 -27.94 9.97
N THR A 397 -19.63 -27.36 9.08
CA THR A 397 -18.16 -27.52 9.12
C THR A 397 -17.55 -26.96 10.41
N LEU A 398 -18.10 -25.85 10.93
CA LEU A 398 -17.71 -25.33 12.24
C LEU A 398 -18.19 -26.23 13.38
N GLY A 399 -19.43 -26.71 13.34
CA GLY A 399 -19.99 -27.65 14.32
C GLY A 399 -19.20 -28.95 14.43
N GLU A 400 -18.92 -29.60 13.29
CA GLU A 400 -18.10 -30.83 13.22
C GLU A 400 -16.70 -30.62 13.82
N ALA A 401 -16.07 -29.46 13.59
CA ALA A 401 -14.78 -29.13 14.19
C ALA A 401 -14.88 -28.87 15.72
N LEU A 402 -15.95 -28.23 16.19
CA LEU A 402 -16.17 -27.98 17.63
C LEU A 402 -16.51 -29.28 18.39
N GLU A 403 -17.34 -30.15 17.82
CA GLU A 403 -17.63 -31.49 18.35
C GLU A 403 -16.35 -32.33 18.48
N LYS A 404 -15.50 -32.34 17.44
CA LYS A 404 -14.26 -33.12 17.41
C LYS A 404 -13.27 -32.79 18.53
N PHE A 405 -13.27 -31.56 19.04
CA PHE A 405 -12.42 -31.14 20.18
C PHE A 405 -13.23 -30.88 21.45
N GLU A 406 -14.45 -31.41 21.57
CA GLU A 406 -15.27 -31.34 22.78
C GLU A 406 -15.45 -29.88 23.26
N CYS A 407 -15.79 -28.98 22.33
CA CYS A 407 -16.03 -27.55 22.58
C CYS A 407 -17.53 -27.26 22.72
N PHE A 408 -18.21 -28.00 23.61
CA PHE A 408 -19.68 -28.01 23.69
C PHE A 408 -20.28 -26.63 24.02
N ASP A 409 -19.66 -25.85 24.91
CA ASP A 409 -20.12 -24.48 25.25
C ASP A 409 -20.10 -23.55 24.01
N ALA A 410 -19.11 -23.74 23.12
CA ALA A 410 -19.00 -23.01 21.85
C ALA A 410 -19.92 -23.57 20.76
N LEU A 411 -20.34 -24.84 20.88
CA LEU A 411 -21.30 -25.49 19.98
C LEU A 411 -22.74 -25.02 20.27
N GLU A 412 -23.11 -24.83 21.54
CA GLU A 412 -24.40 -24.24 21.96
C GLU A 412 -24.58 -22.79 21.47
N CYS A 413 -23.49 -22.09 21.14
CA CYS A 413 -23.53 -20.76 20.53
C CYS A 413 -23.87 -20.77 19.03
N LEU A 414 -23.91 -21.94 18.37
CA LEU A 414 -24.37 -22.05 16.99
C LEU A 414 -25.90 -22.18 16.94
N PRO A 415 -26.59 -21.50 16.01
CA PRO A 415 -28.04 -21.66 15.85
C PRO A 415 -28.36 -23.13 15.51
N HIS A 416 -29.23 -23.75 16.31
CA HIS A 416 -29.62 -25.15 16.12
C HIS A 416 -30.08 -25.42 14.68
N MET A 417 -29.41 -26.36 14.02
CA MET A 417 -29.83 -26.88 12.73
C MET A 417 -31.05 -27.78 12.92
N MET A 418 -32.21 -27.33 12.42
CA MET A 418 -33.32 -28.21 12.02
C MET A 418 -33.26 -28.44 10.51
#